data_AF-A0A526PWX9-F1
#
_entry.id   AF-A0A526PWX9-F1
#
_cell.length_a   1.000
_cell.length_b   1.000
_cell.length_c   1.000
_cell.angle_alpha   90.00
_cell.angle_beta   90.00
_cell.angle_gamma   90.00
#
_symmetry.space_group_name_H-M   'P 1'
#
loop_
_entity.id
_entity.type
_entity.pdbx_description
1 polymer ?
#
loop_
_entity_poly.entity_id
_entity_poly.type
_entity_poly.pdbx_seq_one_letter_code
_entity_poly.pdbx_strand_id
1 'polypeptide(L)'
;FDVGDGGNQCGPASVIAWKPEGGEIQTTTVEQDECGAPPAAVSDSAIYYVPFLLPGETRAALQWSPTEGLTTSGNLTYTPESGTDWKDVDPSKYDNIIDAFHNEAVYKAAQTVLGDTMPDMATSLL
;
A
#
# COMPACT_ATOMS: atom_id res chain seq x y z
N PHE A 1 -13.48 -5.13 9.98
CA PHE A 1 -13.24 -4.53 11.31
C PHE A 1 -11.85 -4.89 11.72
N ASP A 2 -11.17 -4.01 12.44
CA ASP A 2 -9.78 -4.22 12.82
C ASP A 2 -9.66 -5.16 14.02
N VAL A 3 -8.61 -5.97 14.05
CA VAL A 3 -8.34 -6.95 15.09
C VAL A 3 -6.92 -6.77 15.61
N GLY A 4 -6.82 -6.52 16.92
CA GLY A 4 -5.56 -6.21 17.60
C GLY A 4 -5.25 -4.71 17.61
N ASP A 5 -4.20 -4.33 18.34
CA ASP A 5 -3.80 -2.93 18.53
C ASP A 5 -2.88 -2.42 17.41
N GLY A 6 -2.42 -3.31 16.51
CA GLY A 6 -1.33 -3.01 15.58
C GLY A 6 0.04 -3.01 16.27
N GLY A 7 1.08 -2.67 15.50
CA GLY A 7 2.47 -2.53 15.96
C GLY A 7 2.98 -1.09 15.80
N ASN A 8 4.24 -0.84 16.16
CA ASN A 8 4.81 0.53 16.21
C ASN A 8 4.74 1.30 14.88
N GLN A 9 4.75 0.62 13.73
CA GLN A 9 4.64 1.21 12.38
C GLN A 9 3.61 0.48 11.49
N CYS A 10 2.88 -0.48 12.06
CA CYS A 10 1.99 -1.36 11.30
C CYS A 10 0.58 -1.28 11.86
N GLY A 11 -0.39 -1.18 10.95
CA GLY A 11 -1.80 -1.19 11.33
C GLY A 11 -2.23 -2.54 11.90
N PRO A 12 -3.40 -2.61 12.54
CA PRO A 12 -4.03 -3.88 12.85
C PRO A 12 -4.37 -4.64 11.56
N ALA A 13 -4.49 -5.97 11.67
CA ALA A 13 -5.11 -6.76 10.61
C ALA A 13 -6.61 -6.43 10.53
N SER A 14 -7.20 -6.53 9.34
CA SER A 14 -8.64 -6.40 9.16
C SER A 14 -9.28 -7.77 9.04
N VAL A 15 -10.46 -7.97 9.64
CA VAL A 15 -11.32 -9.12 9.40
C VAL A 15 -12.57 -8.68 8.66
N ILE A 16 -12.89 -9.40 7.59
CA ILE A 16 -14.18 -9.32 6.90
C ILE A 16 -15.04 -10.47 7.42
N ALA A 17 -16.24 -10.17 7.88
CA ALA A 17 -17.25 -11.15 8.24
C ALA A 17 -18.47 -10.97 7.35
N TRP A 18 -19.00 -12.07 6.80
CA TRP A 18 -20.20 -12.05 5.96
C TRP A 18 -21.03 -13.30 6.19
N LYS A 19 -22.30 -13.28 5.76
CA LYS A 19 -23.20 -14.42 5.85
C LYS A 19 -23.89 -14.63 4.50
N PRO A 20 -23.58 -15.72 3.77
CA PRO A 20 -24.33 -16.10 2.58
C PRO A 20 -25.80 -16.38 2.91
N GLU A 21 -26.70 -16.21 1.94
CA GLU A 21 -28.11 -16.54 2.11
C GLU A 21 -28.27 -18.03 2.47
N GLY A 22 -28.98 -18.32 3.57
CA GLY A 22 -29.15 -19.69 4.09
C GLY A 22 -27.88 -20.33 4.66
N GLY A 23 -26.74 -19.62 4.71
CA GLY A 23 -25.46 -20.13 5.19
C GLY A 23 -25.10 -19.70 6.61
N GLU A 24 -23.96 -20.19 7.08
CA GLU A 24 -23.32 -19.77 8.33
C GLU A 24 -22.45 -18.52 8.14
N ILE A 25 -22.16 -17.81 9.24
CA ILE A 25 -21.21 -16.69 9.22
C ILE A 25 -19.84 -17.20 8.75
N GLN A 26 -19.26 -16.49 7.79
CA GLN A 26 -17.93 -16.70 7.26
C GLN A 26 -17.03 -15.54 7.66
N THR A 27 -15.73 -15.80 7.74
CA THR A 27 -14.73 -14.76 8.02
C THR A 27 -13.50 -14.96 7.15
N THR A 28 -12.84 -13.86 6.81
CA THR A 28 -11.49 -13.88 6.23
C THR A 28 -10.68 -12.74 6.79
N THR A 29 -9.37 -12.94 6.91
CA THR A 29 -8.43 -11.92 7.37
C THR A 29 -7.79 -11.26 6.14
N VAL A 30 -7.72 -9.95 6.18
CA VAL A 30 -6.97 -9.11 5.25
C VAL A 30 -5.76 -8.58 6.00
N GLU A 31 -4.59 -8.92 5.48
CA GLU A 31 -3.30 -8.55 6.04
C GLU A 31 -2.28 -8.60 4.89
N GLN A 32 -1.33 -7.67 4.89
CA GLN A 32 -0.23 -7.64 3.94
C GLN A 32 1.10 -7.46 4.67
N ASP A 33 2.06 -8.31 4.32
CA ASP A 33 3.46 -8.24 4.73
C ASP A 33 3.66 -8.14 6.25
N GLU A 34 2.80 -8.79 7.01
CA GLU A 34 2.75 -8.78 8.48
C GLU A 34 2.57 -7.36 9.07
N CYS A 35 2.12 -6.40 8.25
CA CYS A 35 2.05 -4.99 8.59
C CYS A 35 0.62 -4.40 8.54
N GLY A 36 -0.36 -5.24 8.84
CA GLY A 36 -1.77 -4.86 8.91
C GLY A 36 -2.46 -4.83 7.56
N ALA A 37 -3.70 -4.34 7.55
CA ALA A 37 -4.47 -4.20 6.33
C ALA A 37 -4.27 -2.81 5.71
N PRO A 38 -4.13 -2.71 4.37
CA PRO A 38 -4.21 -1.43 3.69
C PRO A 38 -5.56 -0.73 3.94
N PRO A 39 -5.64 0.59 3.70
CA PRO A 39 -6.91 1.31 3.72
C PRO A 39 -7.95 0.66 2.79
N ALA A 40 -9.18 0.54 3.27
CA ALA A 40 -10.29 -0.05 2.53
C ALA A 40 -11.13 1.01 1.80
N ALA A 41 -11.51 0.72 0.56
CA ALA A 41 -12.50 1.46 -0.22
C ALA A 41 -13.69 0.55 -0.56
N VAL A 42 -14.91 0.99 -0.26
CA VAL A 42 -16.13 0.18 -0.44
C VAL A 42 -16.87 0.61 -1.70
N SER A 43 -17.22 -0.36 -2.54
CA SER A 43 -18.11 -0.19 -3.69
C SER A 43 -19.42 -0.97 -3.50
N ASP A 44 -20.33 -0.87 -4.47
CA ASP A 44 -21.60 -1.60 -4.44
C ASP A 44 -21.42 -3.14 -4.45
N SER A 45 -20.31 -3.64 -5.00
CA SER A 45 -20.09 -5.09 -5.21
C SER A 45 -18.82 -5.65 -4.57
N ALA A 46 -17.90 -4.81 -4.11
CA ALA A 46 -16.62 -5.26 -3.57
C ALA A 46 -16.02 -4.27 -2.56
N ILE A 47 -15.09 -4.77 -1.74
CA ILE A 47 -14.22 -3.98 -0.87
C ILE A 47 -12.81 -4.08 -1.44
N TYR A 48 -12.18 -2.94 -1.71
CA TYR A 48 -10.81 -2.87 -2.21
C TYR A 48 -9.85 -2.46 -1.10
N TYR A 49 -8.68 -3.07 -1.05
CA TYR A 49 -7.59 -2.73 -0.14
C TYR A 49 -6.40 -2.26 -0.97
N VAL A 50 -6.13 -0.96 -0.93
CA VAL A 50 -5.12 -0.31 -1.77
C VAL A 50 -3.85 -0.08 -0.94
N PRO A 51 -2.74 -0.75 -1.24
CA PRO A 51 -1.50 -0.60 -0.48
C PRO A 51 -0.93 0.82 -0.59
N PHE A 52 -0.33 1.29 0.50
CA PHE A 52 0.62 2.39 0.43
C PHE A 52 1.95 1.84 -0.07
N LEU A 53 2.49 2.42 -1.15
CA LEU A 53 3.72 1.94 -1.78
C LEU A 53 4.87 2.87 -1.42
N LEU A 54 5.97 2.29 -0.96
CA LEU A 54 7.24 3.01 -0.83
C LEU A 54 7.97 3.07 -2.20
N PRO A 55 8.89 4.04 -2.38
CA PRO A 55 9.73 4.11 -3.57
C PRO A 55 10.35 2.76 -3.95
N GLY A 56 10.12 2.34 -5.20
CA GLY A 56 10.63 1.08 -5.76
C GLY A 56 9.75 -0.14 -5.48
N GLU A 57 8.70 -0.02 -4.68
CA GLU A 57 7.83 -1.15 -4.35
C GLU A 57 6.83 -1.49 -5.44
N THR A 58 6.47 -2.77 -5.47
CA THR A 58 5.29 -3.28 -6.16
C THR A 58 4.52 -4.18 -5.19
N ARG A 59 3.24 -3.90 -4.95
CA ARG A 59 2.38 -4.70 -4.06
C ARG A 59 1.04 -5.00 -4.69
N ALA A 60 0.40 -6.07 -4.23
CA ALA A 60 -0.93 -6.44 -4.68
C ALA A 60 -1.97 -5.46 -4.12
N ALA A 61 -2.84 -4.92 -4.97
CA ALA A 61 -4.12 -4.39 -4.54
C ALA A 61 -5.09 -5.57 -4.37
N LEU A 62 -5.70 -5.68 -3.19
CA LEU A 62 -6.66 -6.76 -2.92
C LEU A 62 -8.08 -6.28 -3.15
N GLN A 63 -8.95 -7.20 -3.50
CA GLN A 63 -10.39 -7.00 -3.52
C GLN A 63 -11.08 -8.15 -2.81
N TRP A 64 -12.20 -7.87 -2.16
CA TRP A 64 -13.07 -8.88 -1.59
C TRP A 64 -14.49 -8.67 -2.11
N SER A 65 -15.15 -9.75 -2.54
CA SER A 65 -16.59 -9.74 -2.83
C SER A 65 -17.28 -10.93 -2.14
N PRO A 66 -18.59 -10.85 -1.87
CA PRO A 66 -19.32 -11.98 -1.28
C PRO A 66 -19.29 -13.26 -2.13
N THR A 67 -19.13 -13.11 -3.45
CA THR A 67 -19.14 -14.22 -4.41
C THR A 67 -17.76 -14.82 -4.66
N GLU A 68 -16.71 -14.01 -4.68
CA GLU A 68 -15.36 -14.46 -5.04
C GLU A 68 -14.41 -14.57 -3.84
N GLY A 69 -14.78 -14.00 -2.69
CA GLY A 69 -13.89 -13.91 -1.54
C GLY A 69 -12.74 -12.93 -1.78
N LEU A 70 -11.67 -13.06 -0.99
CA LEU A 70 -10.49 -12.20 -1.07
C LEU A 70 -9.60 -12.65 -2.23
N THR A 71 -9.34 -11.75 -3.18
CA THR A 71 -8.54 -12.00 -4.38
C THR A 71 -7.63 -10.80 -4.67
N THR A 72 -6.63 -11.00 -5.52
CA THR A 72 -5.80 -9.90 -6.03
C THR A 72 -6.50 -9.22 -7.20
N SER A 73 -6.76 -7.92 -7.08
CA SER A 73 -7.30 -7.10 -8.16
C SER A 73 -6.23 -6.72 -9.20
N GLY A 74 -4.97 -6.68 -8.78
CA GLY A 74 -3.83 -6.35 -9.64
C GLY A 74 -2.59 -6.00 -8.81
N ASN A 75 -1.45 -5.82 -9.46
CA ASN A 75 -0.25 -5.31 -8.82
C ASN A 75 -0.12 -3.81 -9.12
N LEU A 76 0.15 -3.03 -8.07
CA LEU A 76 0.43 -1.61 -8.16
C LEU A 76 1.92 -1.39 -7.90
N THR A 77 2.53 -0.51 -8.68
CA THR A 77 3.95 -0.15 -8.58
C THR A 77 4.07 1.33 -8.26
N TYR A 78 4.98 1.67 -7.34
CA TYR A 78 5.27 3.06 -7.01
C TYR A 78 5.65 3.84 -8.28
N THR A 79 5.02 4.99 -8.48
CA THR A 79 5.29 5.87 -9.62
C THR A 79 5.48 7.29 -9.09
N PRO A 80 6.65 7.93 -9.33
CA PRO A 80 6.86 9.32 -8.94
C PRO A 80 5.97 10.27 -9.76
N GLU A 81 5.85 11.51 -9.32
CA GLU A 81 5.15 12.57 -10.05
C GLU A 81 5.84 12.81 -11.41
N SER A 82 5.14 12.48 -12.49
CA SER A 82 5.68 12.56 -13.84
C SER A 82 6.00 14.00 -14.24
N GLY A 83 7.16 14.22 -14.86
CA GLY A 83 7.56 15.49 -15.46
C GLY A 83 8.28 16.45 -14.51
N THR A 84 8.46 16.10 -13.23
CA THR A 84 9.26 16.89 -12.31
C THR A 84 10.76 16.64 -12.52
N ASP A 85 11.58 17.69 -12.41
CA ASP A 85 13.03 17.62 -12.56
C ASP A 85 13.75 18.23 -11.34
N TRP A 86 15.08 18.25 -11.32
CA TRP A 86 15.90 18.79 -10.23
C TRP A 86 15.57 20.23 -9.83
N LYS A 87 15.15 21.05 -10.80
CA LYS A 87 14.73 22.44 -10.56
C LYS A 87 13.43 22.54 -9.75
N ASP A 88 12.65 21.46 -9.72
CA ASP A 88 11.35 21.38 -9.04
C ASP A 88 11.47 20.79 -7.63
N VAL A 89 12.70 20.44 -7.21
CA VAL A 89 13.00 20.00 -5.84
C VAL A 89 12.85 21.19 -4.89
N ASP A 90 11.94 21.07 -3.95
CA ASP A 90 11.64 22.08 -2.95
C ASP A 90 11.50 21.42 -1.57
N PRO A 91 12.59 21.36 -0.78
CA PRO A 91 12.58 20.73 0.53
C PRO A 91 11.60 21.36 1.53
N SER A 92 11.15 22.60 1.30
CA SER A 92 10.18 23.24 2.18
C SER A 92 8.76 22.65 2.09
N LYS A 93 8.51 21.82 1.07
CA LYS A 93 7.23 21.12 0.84
C LYS A 93 7.23 19.68 1.36
N TYR A 94 8.36 19.19 1.88
CA TYR A 94 8.48 17.82 2.34
C TYR A 94 8.09 17.74 3.81
N ASP A 95 7.22 16.80 4.15
CA ASP A 95 6.94 16.45 5.54
C ASP A 95 8.07 15.56 6.08
N ASN A 96 8.61 14.67 5.23
CA ASN A 96 9.69 13.74 5.54
C ASN A 96 10.69 13.63 4.38
N ILE A 97 11.90 13.15 4.65
CA ILE A 97 12.95 13.00 3.61
C ILE A 97 12.53 12.03 2.48
N ILE A 98 11.67 11.05 2.79
CA ILE A 98 11.14 10.10 1.81
C ILE A 98 10.29 10.80 0.73
N ASP A 99 9.72 11.98 1.02
CA ASP A 99 8.90 12.73 0.05
C ASP A 99 9.72 13.26 -1.13
N ALA A 100 11.06 13.32 -1.00
CA ALA A 100 11.94 13.66 -2.12
C ALA A 100 11.79 12.68 -3.29
N PHE A 101 11.40 11.43 -3.03
CA PHE A 101 11.17 10.41 -4.05
C PHE A 101 9.87 10.61 -4.84
N HIS A 102 9.00 11.53 -4.44
CA HIS A 102 7.88 11.95 -5.29
C HIS A 102 8.40 12.65 -6.56
N ASN A 103 9.57 13.28 -6.51
CA ASN A 103 10.19 13.90 -7.68
C ASN A 103 10.81 12.82 -8.60
N GLU A 104 10.40 12.80 -9.86
CA GLU A 104 10.83 11.83 -10.87
C GLU A 104 12.36 11.82 -11.10
N ALA A 105 13.03 12.97 -11.14
CA ALA A 105 14.48 13.02 -11.33
C ALA A 105 15.24 12.46 -10.13
N VAL A 106 14.80 12.77 -8.91
CA VAL A 106 15.34 12.19 -7.67
C VAL A 106 15.11 10.68 -7.64
N TYR A 107 13.89 10.23 -7.93
CA TYR A 107 13.54 8.81 -7.98
C TYR A 107 14.43 8.04 -8.97
N LYS A 108 14.58 8.53 -10.20
CA LYS A 108 15.41 7.87 -11.24
C LYS A 108 16.89 7.83 -10.86
N ALA A 109 17.41 8.91 -10.27
CA ALA A 109 18.78 8.94 -9.78
C ALA A 109 18.99 7.91 -8.66
N ALA A 110 18.08 7.86 -7.69
CA ALA A 110 18.11 6.86 -6.63
C ALA A 110 17.97 5.44 -7.20
N GLN A 111 17.13 5.21 -8.21
CA GLN A 111 16.96 3.90 -8.85
C GLN A 111 18.24 3.45 -9.56
N THR A 112 18.95 4.38 -10.17
CA THR A 112 20.23 4.11 -10.82
C THR A 112 21.31 3.68 -9.80
N VAL A 113 21.28 4.25 -8.60
CA VAL A 113 22.28 3.97 -7.55
C VAL A 113 21.91 2.74 -6.72
N LEU A 114 20.65 2.60 -6.33
CA LEU A 114 20.17 1.60 -5.37
C LEU A 114 19.60 0.35 -6.04
N GLY A 115 19.06 0.46 -7.26
CA GLY A 115 18.39 -0.64 -7.95
C GLY A 115 17.34 -1.30 -7.06
N ASP A 116 17.45 -2.62 -6.91
CA ASP A 116 16.52 -3.46 -6.14
C ASP A 116 16.54 -3.19 -4.62
N THR A 117 17.54 -2.47 -4.11
CA THR A 117 17.63 -2.11 -2.67
C THR A 117 16.92 -0.79 -2.34
N MET A 118 16.30 -0.14 -3.33
CA MET A 118 15.55 1.10 -3.09
C MET A 118 14.44 0.94 -2.04
N PRO A 119 13.59 -0.12 -2.05
CA PRO A 119 12.55 -0.29 -1.05
C PRO A 119 13.11 -0.37 0.38
N ASP A 120 14.24 -1.06 0.57
CA ASP A 120 14.89 -1.17 1.88
C ASP A 120 15.40 0.19 2.37
N MET A 121 16.02 0.95 1.47
CA MET A 121 16.45 2.32 1.77
C MET A 121 15.26 3.20 2.12
N ALA A 122 14.18 3.17 1.33
CA ALA A 122 12.97 3.94 1.59
C ALA A 122 12.36 3.58 2.96
N THR A 123 12.30 2.29 3.30
CA THR A 123 11.83 1.81 4.60
C THR A 123 12.71 2.32 5.75
N SER A 124 14.02 2.43 5.56
CA SER A 124 14.95 2.94 6.58
C SER A 124 14.79 4.44 6.89
N LEU A 125 14.03 5.17 6.07
CA LEU A 125 13.77 6.60 6.22
C LEU A 125 12.45 6.91 6.94
N LEU A 126 11.69 5.86 7.34
CA LEU A 126 10.42 5.94 8.07
C LEU A 126 10.60 6.02 9.59
#